data_AF-A0A1Q3GUI3-F1
#
_entry.id   AF-A0A1Q3GUI3-F1
#
_cell.length_a   1.000
_cell.length_b   1.000
_cell.length_c   1.000
_cell.angle_alpha   90.00
_cell.angle_beta   90.00
_cell.angle_gamma   90.00
#
_symmetry.space_group_name_H-M   'P 1'
#
loop_
_entity.id
_entity.type
_entity.pdbx_description
1 polymer ?
#
loop_
_entity_poly.entity_id
_entity_poly.type
_entity_poly.pdbx_seq_one_letter_code
_entity_poly.pdbx_strand_id
1 'polypeptide(L)'
;MKEKLTPANVYQVMKSLFPALNDYVTASYEEELYELNTFGIKHKIDFEALMIKHKETILEIDREPPDEQHIEWYRQDNTIIDLEHKLALGYWFAFPGLIRLGLELEFGEKYQKFAEQRDRMD
;
A
#
# COMPACT_ATOMS: atom_id res chain seq x y z
N MET A 1 -9.30 -22.96 -13.21
CA MET A 1 -9.98 -22.26 -12.09
C MET A 1 -9.03 -21.17 -11.61
N LYS A 2 -9.48 -19.92 -11.41
CA LYS A 2 -8.58 -18.85 -10.93
C LYS A 2 -8.25 -19.09 -9.44
N GLU A 3 -7.00 -18.91 -9.05
CA GLU A 3 -6.54 -19.03 -7.66
C GLU A 3 -7.15 -17.89 -6.82
N LYS A 4 -7.82 -18.21 -5.70
CA LYS A 4 -8.39 -17.20 -4.80
C LYS A 4 -7.30 -16.41 -4.09
N LEU A 5 -7.59 -15.15 -3.78
CA LEU A 5 -6.69 -14.32 -3.00
C LEU A 5 -6.59 -14.82 -1.55
N THR A 6 -5.39 -14.83 -1.01
CA THR A 6 -5.05 -15.18 0.38
C THR A 6 -3.94 -14.25 0.87
N PRO A 7 -3.77 -14.04 2.18
CA PRO A 7 -2.67 -13.21 2.70
C PRO A 7 -1.29 -13.64 2.17
N ALA A 8 -1.07 -14.97 2.09
CA ALA A 8 0.17 -15.52 1.59
C ALA A 8 0.44 -15.13 0.14
N ASN A 9 -0.55 -15.23 -0.75
CA ASN A 9 -0.34 -14.87 -2.16
C ASN A 9 -0.38 -13.36 -2.43
N VAL A 10 -1.04 -12.56 -1.58
CA VAL A 10 -0.89 -11.09 -1.58
C VAL A 10 0.57 -10.73 -1.31
N TYR A 11 1.15 -11.25 -0.22
CA TYR A 11 2.55 -11.01 0.12
C TYR A 11 3.50 -11.44 -1.02
N GLN A 12 3.30 -12.63 -1.60
CA GLN A 12 4.15 -13.11 -2.69
C GLN A 12 4.09 -12.22 -3.93
N VAL A 13 2.89 -11.74 -4.32
CA VAL A 13 2.73 -10.82 -5.45
C VAL A 13 3.40 -9.47 -5.16
N MET A 14 3.23 -8.92 -3.96
CA MET A 14 3.87 -7.65 -3.59
C MET A 14 5.40 -7.78 -3.60
N LYS A 15 5.92 -8.87 -3.03
CA LYS A 15 7.36 -9.17 -3.01
C LYS A 15 7.95 -9.37 -4.40
N SER A 16 7.19 -9.90 -5.36
CA SER A 16 7.69 -10.08 -6.73
C SER A 16 7.61 -8.80 -7.56
N LEU A 17 6.69 -7.88 -7.23
CA LEU A 17 6.46 -6.68 -8.02
C LEU A 17 7.20 -5.44 -7.49
N PHE A 18 7.37 -5.31 -6.19
CA PHE A 18 7.88 -4.09 -5.55
C PHE A 18 9.25 -4.30 -4.89
N PRO A 19 10.04 -3.21 -4.69
CA PRO A 19 11.34 -3.28 -4.03
C PRO A 19 11.28 -3.90 -2.63
N ALA A 20 12.35 -4.60 -2.24
CA ALA A 20 12.50 -5.15 -0.89
C ALA A 20 12.51 -4.07 0.20
N LEU A 21 12.82 -2.81 -0.17
CA LEU A 21 12.75 -1.67 0.74
C LEU A 21 11.33 -1.37 1.24
N ASN A 22 10.29 -1.82 0.54
CA ASN A 22 8.89 -1.69 0.96
C ASN A 22 8.43 -2.87 1.85
N ASP A 23 9.27 -3.89 2.06
CA ASP A 23 9.00 -5.07 2.91
C ASP A 23 9.58 -4.87 4.32
N TYR A 24 9.27 -3.74 4.96
CA TYR A 24 9.81 -3.38 6.29
C TYR A 24 8.79 -3.51 7.43
N VAL A 25 7.53 -3.85 7.11
CA VAL A 25 6.46 -4.07 8.11
C VAL A 25 5.89 -5.47 7.94
N THR A 26 5.83 -6.21 9.05
CA THR A 26 5.07 -7.46 9.11
C THR A 26 3.57 -7.15 9.15
N ALA A 27 2.84 -7.53 8.09
CA ALA A 27 1.39 -7.33 7.98
C ALA A 27 0.64 -8.66 7.86
N SER A 28 -0.56 -8.74 8.45
CA SER A 28 -1.45 -9.90 8.31
C SER A 28 -2.18 -9.94 6.96
N TYR A 29 -2.26 -8.79 6.27
CA TYR A 29 -3.03 -8.57 5.04
C TYR A 29 -4.54 -8.83 5.16
N GLU A 30 -5.11 -8.93 6.36
CA GLU A 30 -6.53 -9.21 6.56
C GLU A 30 -7.41 -8.02 6.12
N GLU A 31 -7.01 -6.80 6.47
CA GLU A 31 -7.68 -5.56 6.05
C GLU A 31 -7.59 -5.38 4.53
N GLU A 32 -6.38 -5.45 3.97
CA GLU A 32 -6.18 -5.29 2.52
C GLU A 32 -6.95 -6.35 1.74
N LEU A 33 -7.01 -7.59 2.24
CA LEU A 33 -7.78 -8.66 1.62
C LEU A 33 -9.29 -8.38 1.68
N TYR A 34 -9.80 -7.83 2.79
CA TYR A 34 -11.19 -7.40 2.88
C TYR A 34 -11.51 -6.28 1.88
N GLU A 35 -10.62 -5.30 1.75
CA GLU A 35 -10.76 -4.19 0.80
C GLU A 35 -10.74 -4.67 -0.64
N LEU A 36 -9.74 -5.46 -1.02
CA LEU A 36 -9.61 -6.06 -2.35
C LEU A 36 -10.87 -6.86 -2.71
N ASN A 37 -11.39 -7.67 -1.79
CA ASN A 37 -12.63 -8.43 -2.01
C ASN A 37 -13.86 -7.52 -2.17
N THR A 38 -13.94 -6.44 -1.39
CA THR A 38 -15.03 -5.45 -1.46
C THR A 38 -15.06 -4.76 -2.82
N PHE A 39 -13.90 -4.47 -3.40
CA PHE A 39 -13.75 -3.89 -4.73
C PHE A 39 -13.74 -4.94 -5.87
N GLY A 40 -14.04 -6.20 -5.57
CA GLY A 40 -14.20 -7.26 -6.56
C GLY A 40 -12.93 -7.97 -7.00
N ILE A 41 -11.78 -7.64 -6.40
CA ILE A 41 -10.48 -8.27 -6.64
C ILE A 41 -10.35 -9.53 -5.77
N LYS A 42 -10.88 -10.66 -6.29
CA LYS A 42 -11.04 -11.91 -5.52
C LYS A 42 -10.00 -12.98 -5.83
N HIS A 43 -9.23 -12.81 -6.90
CA HIS A 43 -8.27 -13.81 -7.37
C HIS A 43 -6.88 -13.21 -7.52
N LYS A 44 -5.87 -14.06 -7.34
CA LYS A 44 -4.45 -13.69 -7.46
C LYS A 44 -4.13 -12.97 -8.77
N ILE A 45 -4.64 -13.48 -9.88
CA ILE A 45 -4.37 -12.89 -11.21
C ILE A 45 -5.03 -11.51 -11.38
N ASP A 46 -6.17 -11.27 -10.73
CA ASP A 46 -6.85 -9.98 -10.79
C ASP A 46 -6.08 -8.95 -9.93
N PHE A 47 -5.55 -9.37 -8.78
CA PHE A 47 -4.68 -8.55 -7.93
C PHE A 47 -3.33 -8.23 -8.59
N GLU A 48 -2.69 -9.23 -9.17
CA GLU A 48 -1.42 -9.06 -9.89
C GLU A 48 -1.60 -8.09 -11.07
N ALA A 49 -2.70 -8.21 -11.82
CA ALA A 49 -3.01 -7.28 -12.91
C ALA A 49 -3.23 -5.83 -12.41
N LEU A 50 -3.95 -5.65 -11.29
CA LEU A 50 -4.13 -4.35 -10.64
C LEU A 50 -2.78 -3.72 -10.29
N MET A 51 -1.94 -4.46 -9.57
CA MET A 51 -0.66 -3.93 -9.10
C MET A 51 0.32 -3.66 -10.24
N ILE A 52 0.35 -4.50 -11.28
CA ILE A 52 1.15 -4.27 -12.48
C ILE A 52 0.68 -3.01 -13.22
N LYS A 53 -0.64 -2.84 -13.39
CA LYS A 53 -1.23 -1.70 -14.10
C LYS A 53 -0.78 -0.36 -13.54
N HIS A 54 -0.71 -0.26 -12.20
CA HIS A 54 -0.40 0.99 -11.50
C HIS A 54 1.02 1.06 -10.95
N LYS A 55 1.86 0.04 -11.19
CA LYS A 55 3.17 -0.12 -10.55
C LYS A 55 4.04 1.13 -10.64
N GLU A 56 4.21 1.68 -11.84
CA GLU A 56 5.11 2.82 -12.05
C GLU A 56 4.59 4.06 -11.31
N THR A 57 3.31 4.37 -11.40
CA THR A 57 2.69 5.49 -10.69
C THR A 57 2.74 5.31 -9.17
N ILE A 58 2.53 4.09 -8.67
CA ILE A 58 2.69 3.78 -7.24
C ILE A 58 4.12 4.07 -6.78
N LEU A 59 5.13 3.65 -7.56
CA LEU A 59 6.54 3.89 -7.23
C LEU A 59 6.93 5.37 -7.36
N GLU A 60 6.31 6.12 -8.26
CA GLU A 60 6.50 7.56 -8.37
C GLU A 60 5.96 8.27 -7.12
N ILE A 61 4.74 7.96 -6.68
CA ILE A 61 4.13 8.50 -5.46
C ILE A 61 4.96 8.11 -4.23
N ASP A 62 5.35 6.84 -4.13
CA ASP A 62 6.13 6.33 -2.99
C ASP A 62 7.54 6.90 -2.89
N ARG A 63 8.07 7.47 -3.99
CA ARG A 63 9.37 8.15 -4.02
C ARG A 63 9.27 9.66 -3.87
N GLU A 64 8.06 10.21 -3.88
CA GLU A 64 7.88 11.65 -3.72
C GLU A 64 8.31 12.05 -2.30
N PRO A 65 9.27 12.99 -2.17
CA PRO A 65 9.71 13.41 -0.85
C PRO A 65 8.57 14.14 -0.13
N PRO A 66 8.33 13.86 1.16
CA PRO A 66 7.39 14.61 1.96
C PRO A 66 7.83 16.07 2.02
N ASP A 67 6.86 16.97 2.03
CA ASP A 67 7.14 18.38 2.25
C ASP A 67 7.67 18.64 3.67
N GLU A 68 8.16 19.86 3.91
CA GLU A 68 8.72 20.27 5.20
C GLU A 68 7.73 20.10 6.37
N GLN A 69 6.42 20.25 6.11
CA GLN A 69 5.40 20.12 7.14
C GLN A 69 5.22 18.65 7.57
N HIS A 70 5.17 17.73 6.60
CA HIS A 70 5.10 16.30 6.87
C HIS A 70 6.37 15.79 7.55
N ILE A 71 7.55 16.29 7.15
CA ILE A 71 8.82 15.97 7.82
C ILE A 71 8.79 16.39 9.29
N GLU A 72 8.29 17.59 9.58
CA GLU A 72 8.17 18.07 10.96
C GLU A 72 7.17 17.24 11.78
N TRP A 73 6.05 16.83 11.18
CA TRP A 73 5.12 15.90 11.82
C TRP A 73 5.77 14.55 12.14
N TYR A 74 6.54 13.97 11.21
CA TYR A 74 7.26 12.71 11.47
C TYR A 74 8.28 12.83 12.60
N ARG A 75 8.95 13.98 12.74
CA ARG A 75 9.85 14.24 13.87
C ARG A 75 9.11 14.27 15.20
N GLN A 76 7.89 14.82 15.22
CA GLN A 76 7.09 14.94 16.44
C GLN A 76 6.43 13.62 16.85
N ASP A 77 5.98 12.82 15.87
CA ASP A 77 5.30 11.55 16.10
C ASP A 77 6.23 10.49 16.73
N ASN A 78 7.55 10.60 16.54
CA ASN A 78 8.56 9.67 17.09
C ASN A 78 8.31 8.18 16.77
N THR A 79 7.45 7.87 15.82
CA THR A 79 7.12 6.51 15.37
C THR A 79 8.14 5.97 14.38
N ILE A 80 8.89 6.86 13.71
CA ILE A 80 9.94 6.51 12.77
C ILE A 80 11.29 6.50 13.51
N ILE A 81 11.81 5.30 13.76
CA ILE A 81 13.05 5.06 14.54
C ILE A 81 14.27 5.78 13.93
N ASP A 82 14.32 5.93 12.60
CA ASP A 82 15.41 6.61 11.89
C ASP A 82 14.86 7.38 10.67
N LEU A 83 14.33 8.58 10.93
CA LEU A 83 13.72 9.42 9.90
C LEU A 83 14.73 9.89 8.84
N GLU A 84 15.96 10.17 9.23
CA GLU A 84 17.00 10.62 8.29
C GLU A 84 17.42 9.49 7.34
N HIS A 85 17.52 8.24 7.84
CA HIS A 85 17.71 7.08 6.98
C HIS A 85 16.51 6.84 6.06
N LYS A 86 15.28 7.01 6.56
CA LYS A 86 14.04 6.89 5.77
C LYS A 86 13.99 7.92 4.64
N LEU A 87 14.31 9.18 4.94
CA LEU A 87 14.43 10.28 3.97
C LEU A 87 15.49 9.96 2.90
N ALA A 88 16.64 9.40 3.30
CA ALA A 88 17.70 9.05 2.37
C ALA A 88 17.36 7.86 1.45
N LEU A 89 16.54 6.92 1.92
CA LEU A 89 16.08 5.79 1.11
C LEU A 89 15.05 6.21 0.05
N GLY A 90 14.20 7.20 0.36
CA GLY A 90 13.19 7.72 -0.56
C GLY A 90 12.07 6.73 -0.87
N TYR A 91 11.67 5.92 0.11
CA TYR A 91 10.50 5.03 0.04
C TYR A 91 9.69 5.17 1.33
N TRP A 92 8.40 5.50 1.19
CA TRP A 92 7.55 5.95 2.30
C TRP A 92 6.60 4.87 2.80
N PHE A 93 6.10 4.02 1.91
CA PHE A 93 5.04 3.07 2.20
C PHE A 93 5.52 1.62 2.27
N ALA A 94 4.99 0.87 3.23
CA ALA A 94 5.10 -0.59 3.24
C ALA A 94 4.11 -1.19 2.23
N PHE A 95 4.24 -2.48 1.92
CA PHE A 95 3.32 -3.19 1.02
C PHE A 95 1.82 -2.93 1.26
N PRO A 96 1.28 -2.91 2.51
CA PRO A 96 -0.11 -2.52 2.73
C PRO A 96 -0.48 -1.14 2.17
N GLY A 97 0.37 -0.13 2.38
CA GLY A 97 0.16 1.22 1.86
C GLY A 97 0.19 1.24 0.32
N LEU A 98 1.10 0.49 -0.29
CA LEU A 98 1.17 0.38 -1.76
C LEU A 98 -0.09 -0.28 -2.35
N ILE A 99 -0.67 -1.27 -1.66
CA ILE A 99 -1.95 -1.89 -2.08
C ILE A 99 -3.07 -0.85 -2.07
N ARG A 100 -3.15 -0.05 -1.00
CA ARG A 100 -4.16 1.01 -0.86
C ARG A 100 -4.01 2.09 -1.93
N LEU A 101 -2.77 2.48 -2.27
CA LEU A 101 -2.50 3.33 -3.43
C LEU A 101 -2.99 2.71 -4.74
N GLY A 102 -2.77 1.42 -4.95
CA GLY A 102 -3.30 0.70 -6.11
C GLY A 102 -4.83 0.72 -6.20
N LEU A 103 -5.52 0.56 -5.07
CA LEU A 103 -6.98 0.67 -4.98
C LEU A 103 -7.47 2.09 -5.26
N GLU A 104 -6.79 3.10 -4.72
CA GLU A 104 -7.12 4.50 -4.95
C GLU A 104 -6.96 4.88 -6.42
N LEU A 105 -5.86 4.48 -7.06
CA LEU A 105 -5.63 4.73 -8.49
C LEU A 105 -6.65 4.02 -9.39
N GLU A 106 -7.14 2.83 -9.02
CA GLU A 106 -8.12 2.08 -9.81
C GLU A 106 -9.55 2.58 -9.64
N PHE A 107 -9.94 2.90 -8.41
CA PHE A 107 -11.34 3.14 -8.06
C PHE A 107 -11.65 4.60 -7.66
N GLY A 108 -10.62 5.43 -7.50
CA GLY A 108 -10.70 6.86 -7.22
C GLY A 108 -11.59 7.18 -6.03
N GLU A 109 -12.51 8.12 -6.21
CA GLU A 109 -13.46 8.56 -5.16
C GLU A 109 -14.23 7.43 -4.49
N LYS A 110 -14.47 6.31 -5.18
CA LYS A 110 -15.18 5.18 -4.57
C LYS A 110 -14.37 4.54 -3.46
N TYR A 111 -13.06 4.37 -3.69
CA TYR A 111 -12.15 3.85 -2.68
C TYR A 111 -11.94 4.86 -1.56
N GLN A 112 -11.76 6.15 -1.89
CA GLN A 112 -11.65 7.20 -0.89
C GLN A 112 -12.85 7.24 0.07
N LYS A 113 -14.08 7.23 -0.47
CA LYS A 113 -15.31 7.20 0.34
C LYS A 113 -15.42 5.95 1.21
N PHE A 114 -14.94 4.81 0.73
CA PHE A 114 -14.89 3.58 1.49
C PHE A 114 -13.85 3.68 2.63
N ALA A 115 -12.64 4.18 2.35
CA ALA A 115 -11.58 4.34 3.34
C ALA A 115 -11.98 5.31 4.46
N GLU A 116 -12.60 6.44 4.11
CA GLU A 116 -13.15 7.40 5.08
C GLU A 116 -14.22 6.79 5.99
N GLN A 117 -14.99 5.83 5.49
CA GLN A 117 -15.99 5.12 6.30
C GLN A 117 -15.33 4.10 7.23
N ARG A 118 -14.35 3.34 6.73
CA ARG A 118 -13.55 2.40 7.52
C ARG A 118 -12.88 3.12 8.70
N ASP A 119 -12.17 4.22 8.41
CA ASP A 119 -11.34 4.93 9.39
C ASP A 119 -12.16 5.71 10.44
N ARG A 120 -13.46 5.89 10.21
CA ARG A 120 -14.39 6.43 11.23
C ARG A 120 -14.91 5.37 12.20
N MET A 121 -14.68 4.09 11.90
CA MET A 121 -15.16 2.96 12.70
C MET A 121 -14.05 2.33 13.56
N ASP A 122 -12.79 2.74 13.36
CA ASP A 122 -11.62 2.43 14.20
C ASP A 122 -11.41 3.48 15.31
#